data_AF-A0A8J6NQJ2-F1
#
_entry.id   AF-A0A8J6NQJ2-F1
#
_cell.length_a   1.000
_cell.length_b   1.000
_cell.length_c   1.000
_cell.angle_alpha   90.00
_cell.angle_beta   90.00
_cell.angle_gamma   90.00
#
_symmetry.space_group_name_H-M   'P 1'
#
loop_
_entity.id
_entity.type
_entity.pdbx_description
1 polymer ?
#
loop_
_entity_poly.entity_id
_entity_poly.type
_entity_poly.pdbx_seq_one_letter_code
_entity_poly.pdbx_strand_id
1 'polypeptide(L)'
;LSAFEEIRICTGYEFGGVKVHFYDLDSYQLGRVKPIYETLPGWQSDIRGVRKFSDLPPEAQAYVERVEELVGVRVGWVANGPEREALMERDS
;
A
#
# COMPACT_ATOMS: atom_id res chain seq x y z
N LEU A 1 -5.23 3.04 8.59
CA LEU A 1 -5.90 3.09 7.27
C LEU A 1 -7.43 2.92 7.37
N SER A 2 -7.94 2.23 8.40
CA SER A 2 -9.38 1.99 8.65
C SER A 2 -10.34 3.18 8.68
N ALA A 3 -9.88 4.43 8.72
CA ALA A 3 -10.77 5.59 8.76
C ALA A 3 -10.89 6.31 7.40
N PHE A 4 -10.10 5.92 6.40
CA PHE A 4 -10.07 6.61 5.11
C PHE A 4 -11.18 6.11 4.18
N GLU A 5 -11.83 7.04 3.48
CA GLU A 5 -12.73 6.77 2.34
C GLU A 5 -11.95 6.35 1.09
N GLU A 6 -10.75 6.91 0.93
CA GLU A 6 -9.87 6.64 -0.20
C GLU A 6 -8.41 6.51 0.27
N ILE A 7 -7.66 5.63 -0.37
CA ILE A 7 -6.25 5.38 -0.08
C ILE A 7 -5.44 5.67 -1.35
N ARG A 8 -4.47 6.58 -1.24
CA ARG A 8 -3.58 6.95 -2.34
C ARG A 8 -2.26 6.21 -2.23
N ILE A 9 -1.91 5.44 -3.24
CA ILE A 9 -0.64 4.72 -3.36
C ILE A 9 0.27 5.49 -4.32
N CYS A 10 1.47 5.87 -3.87
CA CYS A 10 2.46 6.49 -4.75
C CYS A 10 3.09 5.40 -5.63
N THR A 11 2.78 5.40 -6.93
CA THR A 11 3.23 4.37 -7.90
C THR A 11 4.42 4.83 -8.75
N GLY A 12 4.88 6.05 -8.53
CA GLY A 12 6.08 6.59 -9.16
C GLY A 12 6.20 8.09 -8.97
N TYR A 13 7.17 8.67 -9.67
CA TYR A 13 7.46 10.09 -9.63
C TYR A 13 7.56 10.63 -11.05
N GLU A 14 7.17 11.89 -11.25
CA GLU A 14 7.45 12.64 -12.47
C GLU A 14 8.35 13.84 -12.19
N PHE A 15 9.23 14.14 -13.14
CA PHE A 15 10.02 15.37 -13.16
C PHE A 15 9.97 15.95 -14.56
N GLY A 16 9.52 17.21 -14.69
CA GLY A 16 9.38 17.87 -16.00
C GLY A 16 8.39 17.19 -16.96
N GLY A 17 7.40 16.45 -16.43
CA GLY A 17 6.41 15.72 -17.24
C GLY A 17 6.85 14.34 -17.72
N VAL A 18 8.01 13.84 -17.29
CA VAL A 18 8.52 12.50 -17.59
C VAL A 18 8.57 11.67 -16.32
N LYS A 19 8.15 10.40 -16.40
CA LYS A 19 8.27 9.45 -15.28
C LYS A 19 9.74 9.15 -15.01
N VAL A 20 10.13 9.20 -13.75
CA VAL A 20 11.52 9.05 -13.29
C VAL A 20 11.62 8.06 -12.14
N HIS A 21 12.78 7.42 -11.99
CA HIS A 21 13.12 6.65 -10.80
C HIS A 21 14.04 7.46 -9.87
N PHE A 22 14.04 7.10 -8.58
CA PHE A 22 14.81 7.82 -7.57
C PHE A 22 16.33 7.82 -7.85
N TYR A 23 16.85 6.78 -8.50
CA TYR A 23 18.26 6.66 -8.85
C TYR A 23 18.67 7.48 -10.07
N ASP A 24 17.71 8.05 -10.81
CA ASP A 24 17.97 8.90 -11.97
C ASP A 24 18.22 10.37 -11.57
N LEU A 25 18.05 10.70 -10.29
CA LEU A 25 17.92 12.08 -9.81
C LEU A 25 18.98 12.42 -8.76
N ASP A 26 19.51 13.64 -8.84
CA ASP A 26 20.30 14.22 -7.77
C ASP A 26 19.42 14.73 -6.61
N SER A 27 20.05 15.13 -5.50
CA SER A 27 19.36 15.60 -4.30
C SER A 27 18.50 16.85 -4.54
N TYR A 28 18.88 17.71 -5.47
CA TYR A 28 18.14 18.93 -5.82
C TYR A 28 16.90 18.60 -6.65
N GLN A 29 17.02 17.66 -7.59
CA GLN A 29 15.92 17.18 -8.41
C GLN A 29 14.91 16.37 -7.61
N LEU A 30 15.36 15.54 -6.66
CA LEU A 30 14.47 14.79 -5.76
C LEU A 30 13.52 15.69 -4.97
N GLY A 31 13.94 16.91 -4.60
CA GLY A 31 13.08 17.88 -3.94
C GLY A 31 11.98 18.50 -4.81
N ARG A 32 12.00 18.23 -6.12
CA ARG A 32 11.12 18.84 -7.14
C ARG A 32 10.25 17.85 -7.90
N VAL A 33 10.40 16.56 -7.63
CA VAL A 33 9.56 15.54 -8.25
C VAL A 33 8.13 15.66 -7.77
N LYS A 34 7.18 15.28 -8.64
CA LYS A 34 5.78 15.15 -8.25
C LYS A 34 5.44 13.67 -8.12
N PRO A 35 4.85 13.23 -7.00
CA PRO A 35 4.38 11.86 -6.85
C PRO A 35 3.19 11.59 -7.77
N ILE A 36 3.21 10.45 -8.44
CA ILE A 36 2.09 9.91 -9.20
C ILE A 36 1.32 8.98 -8.28
N TYR A 37 0.04 9.26 -8.07
CA TYR A 37 -0.80 8.49 -7.17
C TYR A 37 -1.84 7.69 -7.94
N GLU A 38 -2.03 6.47 -7.48
CA GLU A 38 -3.22 5.66 -7.75
C GLU A 38 -4.15 5.74 -6.54
N THR A 39 -5.46 5.81 -6.77
CA THR A 39 -6.46 5.88 -5.70
C THR A 39 -7.26 4.58 -5.64
N LEU A 40 -7.32 3.98 -4.46
CA LEU A 40 -8.16 2.83 -4.15
C LEU A 40 -9.24 3.23 -3.15
N PRO A 41 -10.41 2.56 -3.14
CA PRO A 41 -11.39 2.74 -2.08
C PRO A 41 -10.77 2.31 -0.73
N GLY A 42 -11.02 3.09 0.30
CA GLY A 42 -10.76 2.70 1.68
C GLY A 42 -11.89 1.83 2.22
N TRP A 43 -11.61 1.08 3.28
CA TRP A 43 -12.59 0.13 3.85
C TRP A 43 -13.43 0.71 4.99
N GLN A 44 -13.10 1.90 5.52
CA GLN A 44 -13.83 2.60 6.59
C GLN A 44 -14.32 1.73 7.77
N SER A 45 -13.58 0.66 8.07
CA SER A 45 -13.97 -0.37 9.04
C SER A 45 -12.79 -0.77 9.91
N ASP A 46 -13.06 -1.04 11.18
CA ASP A 46 -12.04 -1.54 12.09
C ASP A 46 -11.72 -3.00 11.75
N ILE A 47 -10.46 -3.27 11.45
CA ILE A 47 -9.96 -4.60 11.12
C ILE A 47 -9.19 -5.24 12.28
N ARG A 48 -9.14 -4.59 13.45
CA ARG A 48 -8.48 -5.13 14.64
C ARG A 48 -9.11 -6.45 15.07
N GLY A 49 -8.28 -7.41 15.43
CA GLY A 49 -8.72 -8.72 15.88
C GLY A 49 -9.07 -9.72 14.76
N VAL A 50 -9.11 -9.27 13.49
CA VAL A 50 -9.18 -10.18 12.33
C VAL A 50 -7.95 -11.08 12.33
N ARG A 51 -8.15 -12.40 12.17
CA ARG A 51 -7.07 -13.41 12.25
C ARG A 51 -6.80 -14.11 10.92
N LYS A 52 -7.63 -13.91 9.91
CA LYS A 52 -7.45 -14.45 8.57
C LYS A 52 -7.55 -13.36 7.53
N PHE A 53 -6.69 -13.41 6.53
CA PHE A 53 -6.71 -12.45 5.43
C PHE A 53 -8.06 -12.43 4.69
N SER A 54 -8.66 -13.60 4.50
CA SER A 54 -9.98 -13.76 3.87
C SER A 54 -11.12 -13.05 4.59
N ASP A 55 -10.95 -12.79 5.89
CA ASP A 55 -11.98 -12.18 6.74
C ASP A 55 -11.86 -10.64 6.76
N LEU A 56 -10.87 -10.08 6.07
CA LEU A 56 -10.75 -8.64 5.89
C LEU A 56 -11.83 -8.10 4.95
N PRO A 57 -12.20 -6.81 5.06
CA PRO A 57 -13.00 -6.14 4.05
C PRO A 57 -12.38 -6.29 2.64
N PRO A 58 -13.19 -6.47 1.58
CA PRO A 58 -12.68 -6.63 0.21
C PRO A 58 -11.72 -5.52 -0.22
N GLU A 59 -11.96 -4.28 0.21
CA GLU A 59 -11.13 -3.12 -0.11
C GLU A 59 -9.76 -3.20 0.58
N ALA A 60 -9.70 -3.76 1.78
CA ALA A 60 -8.44 -4.01 2.48
C ALA A 60 -7.65 -5.14 1.83
N GLN A 61 -8.32 -6.21 1.36
CA GLN A 61 -7.69 -7.29 0.60
C GLN A 61 -7.11 -6.75 -0.72
N ALA A 62 -7.92 -6.01 -1.48
CA ALA A 62 -7.52 -5.38 -2.74
C ALA A 62 -6.33 -4.41 -2.57
N TYR A 63 -6.27 -3.68 -1.46
CA TYR A 63 -5.11 -2.84 -1.15
C TYR A 63 -3.81 -3.67 -1.04
N VAL A 64 -3.84 -4.79 -0.31
CA VAL A 64 -2.66 -5.64 -0.16
C VAL A 64 -2.27 -6.29 -1.49
N GLU A 65 -3.24 -6.81 -2.23
CA GLU A 65 -3.03 -7.38 -3.57
C GLU A 65 -2.42 -6.35 -4.54
N ARG A 66 -2.89 -5.10 -4.50
CA ARG A 66 -2.33 -4.05 -5.34
C ARG A 66 -0.89 -3.72 -4.98
N VAL A 67 -0.55 -3.74 -3.69
CA VAL A 67 0.84 -3.58 -3.25
C VAL A 67 1.72 -4.73 -3.76
N GLU A 68 1.22 -5.98 -3.75
CA GLU A 68 1.93 -7.14 -4.29
C GLU A 68 2.22 -6.97 -5.79
N GLU A 69 1.24 -6.51 -6.56
CA GLU A 69 1.41 -6.24 -8.00
C GLU A 69 2.45 -5.15 -8.28
N LEU A 70 2.43 -4.07 -7.47
CA LEU A 70 3.34 -2.94 -7.65
C LEU A 70 4.79 -3.29 -7.30
N VAL A 71 4.99 -4.14 -6.29
CA VAL A 71 6.33 -4.58 -5.84
C VAL A 71 6.81 -5.80 -6.62
N GLY A 72 5.90 -6.57 -7.22
CA GLY A 72 6.21 -7.81 -7.94
C GLY A 72 6.54 -8.99 -7.03
N VAL A 73 6.18 -8.92 -5.74
CA VAL A 73 6.47 -9.94 -4.74
C VAL A 73 5.24 -10.13 -3.84
N ARG A 74 4.96 -11.37 -3.45
CA ARG A 74 3.85 -11.68 -2.54
C ARG A 74 4.13 -11.23 -1.10
N VAL A 75 3.10 -10.76 -0.42
CA VAL A 75 3.10 -10.41 0.99
C VAL A 75 2.87 -11.69 1.79
N GLY A 76 3.86 -12.13 2.57
CA GLY A 76 3.73 -13.31 3.41
C GLY A 76 2.96 -13.09 4.71
N TRP A 77 2.93 -11.85 5.22
CA TRP A 77 2.34 -11.54 6.53
C TRP A 77 1.68 -10.15 6.53
N VAL A 78 0.51 -10.05 7.16
CA VAL A 78 -0.22 -8.78 7.35
C VAL A 78 -0.52 -8.59 8.83
N ALA A 79 -0.07 -7.47 9.41
CA ALA A 79 -0.35 -7.12 10.81
C ALA A 79 -1.48 -6.09 10.92
N ASN A 80 -2.42 -6.29 11.84
CA ASN A 80 -3.57 -5.39 12.06
C ASN A 80 -3.63 -4.80 13.49
N GLY A 81 -2.58 -4.97 14.29
CA GLY A 81 -2.50 -4.46 15.65
C GLY A 81 -1.11 -4.63 16.28
N PRO A 82 -0.90 -4.13 17.50
CA PRO A 82 0.39 -4.20 18.19
C PRO A 82 0.64 -5.55 18.89
N GLU A 83 -0.39 -6.37 19.10
CA GLU A 83 -0.28 -7.66 19.76
C GLU A 83 0.41 -8.69 18.86
N ARG A 84 1.08 -9.68 19.46
CA ARG A 84 1.79 -10.73 18.71
C ARG A 84 0.83 -11.55 17.85
N GLU A 85 -0.37 -11.77 18.36
CA GLU A 85 -1.42 -12.54 17.70
C GLU A 85 -2.06 -11.76 16.55
N ALA A 86 -1.85 -10.44 16.47
CA ALA A 86 -2.44 -9.54 15.47
C ALA A 86 -1.71 -9.63 14.12
N LEU A 87 -1.41 -10.87 13.71
CA LEU A 87 -0.62 -11.23 12.55
C LEU A 87 -1.37 -12.29 11.75
N MET A 88 -1.59 -12.01 10.46
CA MET A 88 -2.23 -12.90 9.51
C MET A 88 -1.16 -13.44 8.56
N GLU A 89 -0.98 -14.76 8.54
CA GLU A 89 -0.17 -15.44 7.53
C GLU A 89 -0.92 -15.47 6.19
N ARG A 90 -0.21 -15.23 5.09
CA ARG A 90 -0.74 -15.45 3.75
C ARG A 90 -0.01 -16.66 3.17
N ASP A 91 -0.75 -17.75 2.97
CA ASP A 91 -0.24 -18.99 2.40
C ASP A 91 0.39 -18.76 1.01
N SER A 92 1.48 -19.49 0.75
CA SER A 92 2.26 -19.45 -0.50
C SER A 92 1.66 -20.29 -1.62
#